data_AF-A0A2N2IQM9-F1
#
_entry.id   AF-A0A2N2IQM9-F1
#
_cell.length_a   1.000
_cell.length_b   1.000
_cell.length_c   1.000
_cell.angle_alpha   90.00
_cell.angle_beta   90.00
_cell.angle_gamma   90.00
#
_symmetry.space_group_name_H-M   'P 1'
#
loop_
_entity.id
_entity.type
_entity.pdbx_description
1 polymer ?
#
loop_
_entity_poly.entity_id
_entity_poly.type
_entity_poly.pdbx_seq_one_letter_code
_entity_poly.pdbx_strand_id
1 'polypeptide(L)'
;MLPAVIRFALSQRLLVVILTLTVALMGWFAFRDLPIDAYPDISTTQVQIIVKADGMPPQEVESRVTRPLETAVRGIPRQTILRSMTKYALTVITVDFEEGTDIYWARTQVGERIAPVLGELPDNVEAQLAPITTPLSDIYMFLVEGDGYTTMQLRDILDWNIRPKLLGVDGVADVNSLGGDVRSFRIEPRPADLVSLGLSLTDLAEAVGKNNRNAAGDRISIHDEVVLVQTHGQLRSIEDLRQVVVAVREGRAIRLFEVADVGVAAVSRYGGVTANGKGEAVQGLVL
;
A
#
# COMPACT_ATOMS: atom_id res chain seq x y z
N MET A 1 32.38 48.68 29.78
CA MET A 1 32.31 47.23 29.45
C MET A 1 32.89 46.94 28.07
N LEU A 2 32.38 47.54 26.98
CA LEU A 2 32.95 47.39 25.61
C LEU A 2 34.46 47.68 25.50
N PRO A 3 35.02 48.76 26.09
CA PRO A 3 36.46 49.02 26.01
C PRO A 3 37.32 47.95 26.68
N ALA A 4 36.79 47.27 27.70
CA ALA A 4 37.49 46.18 28.39
C ALA A 4 37.53 44.91 27.52
N VAL A 5 36.44 44.59 26.81
CA VAL A 5 36.38 43.46 25.87
C VAL A 5 37.34 43.68 24.69
N ILE A 6 37.36 44.89 24.13
CA ILE A 6 38.28 45.25 23.04
C ILE A 6 39.73 45.16 23.51
N ARG A 7 40.05 45.70 24.69
CA ARG A 7 41.40 45.63 25.27
C ARG A 7 41.82 44.18 25.57
N PHE A 8 40.89 43.33 26.00
CA PHE A 8 41.15 41.90 26.21
C PHE A 8 41.42 41.18 24.89
N ALA A 9 40.59 41.40 23.87
CA ALA A 9 40.77 40.79 22.55
C ALA A 9 42.10 41.20 21.89
N LEU A 10 42.50 42.47 22.03
CA LEU A 10 43.78 42.96 21.49
C LEU A 10 44.99 42.47 22.28
N SER A 11 44.88 42.33 23.61
CA SER A 11 45.99 41.84 24.44
C SER A 11 46.20 40.32 24.32
N GLN A 12 45.12 39.55 24.10
CA GLN A 12 45.15 38.10 23.93
C GLN A 12 45.02 37.66 22.45
N ARG A 13 45.73 38.34 21.54
CA ARG A 13 45.61 38.14 20.08
C ARG A 13 45.71 36.68 19.62
N LEU A 14 46.59 35.88 20.22
CA LEU A 14 46.77 34.47 19.85
C LEU A 14 45.54 33.63 20.24
N LEU A 15 45.02 33.85 21.45
CA LEU A 15 43.79 33.19 21.93
C LEU A 15 42.62 33.52 21.00
N VAL A 16 42.47 34.78 20.60
CA VAL A 16 41.40 35.21 19.69
C VAL A 16 41.54 34.52 18.33
N VAL A 17 42.75 34.48 17.74
CA VAL A 17 42.98 33.79 16.45
C VAL A 17 42.65 32.29 16.56
N ILE A 18 43.10 31.62 17.62
CA ILE A 18 42.78 30.20 17.85
C ILE A 18 41.27 30.01 17.96
N LEU A 19 40.59 30.85 18.75
CA LEU A 19 39.14 30.75 18.93
C LEU A 19 38.39 30.97 17.61
N THR A 20 38.79 31.97 16.81
CA THR A 20 38.22 32.22 15.49
C THR A 20 38.44 31.05 14.54
N LEU A 21 39.65 30.47 14.51
CA LEU A 21 39.94 29.29 13.69
C LEU A 21 39.12 28.08 14.15
N THR A 22 38.98 27.86 15.46
CA THR A 22 38.15 26.78 16.00
C THR A 22 36.69 26.96 15.60
N VAL A 23 36.13 28.16 15.72
CA VAL A 23 34.75 28.45 15.29
C VAL A 23 34.59 28.29 13.78
N ALA A 24 35.57 28.73 12.98
CA ALA A 24 35.55 28.54 11.53
C ALA A 24 35.61 27.06 11.13
N LEU A 25 36.45 26.26 11.79
CA LEU A 25 36.53 24.81 11.58
C LEU A 25 35.23 24.11 12.00
N MET A 26 34.69 24.43 13.17
CA MET A 26 33.40 23.90 13.63
C MET A 26 32.26 24.28 12.67
N GLY A 27 32.22 25.52 12.20
CA GLY A 27 31.26 25.99 11.22
C GLY A 27 31.40 25.27 9.87
N TRP A 28 32.63 24.98 9.44
CA TRP A 28 32.89 24.20 8.23
C TRP A 28 32.41 22.74 8.35
N PHE A 29 32.62 22.11 9.50
CA PHE A 29 32.08 20.76 9.75
C PHE A 29 30.55 20.78 9.78
N ALA A 30 29.94 21.74 10.49
CA ALA A 30 28.49 21.89 10.52
C ALA A 30 27.89 22.18 9.13
N PHE A 31 28.56 22.99 8.30
CA PHE A 31 28.12 23.31 6.95
C PHE A 31 28.14 22.08 6.01
N ARG A 32 29.05 21.14 6.22
CA ARG A 32 29.11 19.91 5.42
C ARG A 32 27.98 18.92 5.73
N ASP A 33 27.54 18.90 6.98
CA ASP A 33 26.50 17.97 7.45
C ASP A 33 25.10 18.60 7.42
N LEU A 34 24.98 19.88 7.06
CA LEU A 34 23.71 20.58 7.02
C LEU A 34 22.84 20.02 5.87
N PRO A 35 21.65 19.45 6.16
CA PRO A 35 20.74 18.99 5.12
C PRO A 35 20.32 20.16 4.22
N ILE A 36 20.31 19.91 2.91
CA ILE A 36 19.88 20.89 1.92
C ILE A 36 18.59 20.38 1.31
N ASP A 37 17.57 21.24 1.32
CA ASP A 37 16.32 21.02 0.58
C ASP A 37 16.11 22.17 -0.41
N ALA A 38 15.50 21.88 -1.54
CA ALA A 38 15.17 22.88 -2.56
C ALA A 38 14.01 23.78 -2.11
N TYR A 39 13.09 23.24 -1.31
CA TYR A 39 11.92 23.96 -0.84
C TYR A 39 11.71 23.70 0.66
N PRO A 40 11.28 24.72 1.43
CA PRO A 40 10.82 24.47 2.79
C PRO A 40 9.51 23.68 2.76
N ASP A 41 9.36 22.72 3.66
CA ASP A 41 8.08 22.05 3.86
C ASP A 41 7.08 23.02 4.49
N ILE A 42 6.01 23.30 3.74
CA ILE A 42 4.87 24.15 4.16
C ILE A 42 3.60 23.34 4.37
N SER A 43 3.70 22.01 4.37
CA SER A 43 2.56 21.13 4.53
C SER A 43 2.08 21.10 5.98
N THR A 44 0.76 21.00 6.15
CA THR A 44 0.16 20.79 7.46
C THR A 44 0.24 19.32 7.85
N THR A 45 0.38 19.03 9.15
CA THR A 45 0.25 17.67 9.67
C THR A 45 -1.13 17.12 9.32
N GLN A 46 -1.18 16.11 8.45
CA GLN A 46 -2.43 15.47 8.03
C GLN A 46 -2.32 13.95 8.10
N VAL A 47 -3.42 13.29 8.42
CA VAL A 47 -3.55 11.83 8.39
C VAL A 47 -4.65 11.46 7.41
N GLN A 48 -4.30 10.64 6.42
CA GLN A 48 -5.27 10.14 5.45
C GLN A 48 -5.63 8.68 5.77
N ILE A 49 -6.92 8.37 5.65
CA ILE A 49 -7.48 7.03 5.73
C ILE A 49 -7.97 6.69 4.32
N ILE A 50 -7.37 5.68 3.71
CA ILE A 50 -7.75 5.18 2.40
C ILE A 50 -8.58 3.92 2.63
N VAL A 51 -9.78 3.91 2.05
CA VAL A 51 -10.71 2.80 2.19
C VAL A 51 -11.15 2.31 0.82
N LYS A 52 -10.91 1.03 0.56
CA LYS A 52 -11.35 0.32 -0.65
C LYS A 52 -12.61 -0.46 -0.32
N ALA A 53 -13.64 -0.31 -1.14
CA ALA A 53 -14.96 -0.90 -0.95
C ALA A 53 -15.45 -1.49 -2.27
N ASP A 54 -14.80 -2.56 -2.70
CA ASP A 54 -14.93 -3.09 -4.06
C ASP A 54 -16.39 -3.43 -4.41
N GLY A 55 -16.83 -2.96 -5.58
CA GLY A 55 -18.18 -3.17 -6.09
C GLY A 55 -19.24 -2.21 -5.57
N MET A 56 -18.94 -1.32 -4.61
CA MET A 56 -19.95 -0.41 -4.04
C MET A 56 -20.09 0.91 -4.84
N PRO A 57 -21.33 1.37 -5.12
CA PRO A 57 -21.57 2.69 -5.68
C PRO A 57 -21.26 3.80 -4.67
N PRO A 58 -20.95 5.03 -5.11
CA PRO A 58 -20.54 6.13 -4.23
C PRO A 58 -21.49 6.40 -3.06
N GLN A 59 -22.81 6.33 -3.28
CA GLN A 59 -23.82 6.59 -2.25
C GLN A 59 -23.80 5.53 -1.14
N GLU A 60 -23.50 4.28 -1.50
CA GLU A 60 -23.39 3.18 -0.56
C GLU A 60 -22.07 3.28 0.23
N VAL A 61 -20.96 3.59 -0.44
CA VAL A 61 -19.68 3.86 0.23
C VAL A 61 -19.83 5.01 1.21
N GLU A 62 -20.49 6.11 0.82
CA GLU A 62 -20.69 7.26 1.71
C GLU A 62 -21.47 6.88 2.97
N SER A 63 -22.62 6.22 2.79
CA SER A 63 -23.54 5.92 3.89
C SER A 63 -23.07 4.78 4.79
N ARG A 64 -22.45 3.73 4.24
CA ARG A 64 -22.04 2.53 4.98
C ARG A 64 -20.59 2.54 5.46
N VAL A 65 -19.72 3.36 4.85
CA VAL A 65 -18.28 3.34 5.13
C VAL A 65 -17.78 4.73 5.54
N THR A 66 -17.95 5.74 4.69
CA THR A 66 -17.38 7.08 4.94
C THR A 66 -17.96 7.71 6.20
N ARG A 67 -19.29 7.76 6.35
CA ARG A 67 -19.96 8.41 7.50
C ARG A 67 -19.61 7.78 8.86
N PRO A 68 -19.62 6.45 9.03
CA PRO A 68 -19.16 5.82 10.27
C PRO A 68 -17.71 6.20 10.63
N LEU A 69 -16.80 6.14 9.65
CA LEU A 69 -15.40 6.46 9.87
C LEU A 69 -15.17 7.94 10.18
N GLU A 70 -15.85 8.86 9.48
CA GLU A 70 -15.82 10.29 9.79
C GLU A 70 -16.31 10.59 11.21
N THR A 71 -17.37 9.90 11.64
CA THR A 71 -17.93 10.06 12.98
C THR A 71 -16.94 9.55 14.04
N ALA A 72 -16.26 8.45 13.76
CA ALA A 72 -15.27 7.85 14.65
C ALA A 72 -14.08 8.78 14.92
N VAL A 73 -13.57 9.42 13.87
CA VAL A 73 -12.39 10.31 13.95
C VAL A 73 -12.75 11.75 14.32
N ARG A 74 -14.04 12.05 14.52
CA ARG A 74 -14.47 13.37 14.94
C ARG A 74 -14.12 13.61 16.41
N GLY A 75 -13.62 14.81 16.70
CA GLY A 75 -13.34 15.23 18.07
C GLY A 75 -12.00 14.70 18.59
N ILE A 76 -11.11 14.29 17.70
CA ILE A 76 -9.70 14.11 18.04
C ILE A 76 -9.13 15.50 18.43
N PRO A 77 -8.38 15.64 19.53
CA PRO A 77 -7.79 16.92 19.90
C PRO A 77 -6.86 17.46 18.80
N ARG A 78 -6.79 18.79 18.68
CA ARG A 78 -5.98 19.50 17.65
C ARG A 78 -6.39 19.23 16.20
N GLN A 79 -7.56 18.66 15.99
CA GLN A 79 -8.14 18.51 14.66
C GLN A 79 -8.64 19.88 14.16
N THR A 80 -8.20 20.29 12.96
CA THR A 80 -8.61 21.56 12.34
C THR A 80 -9.71 21.34 11.31
N ILE A 81 -9.45 20.47 10.33
CA ILE A 81 -10.32 20.22 9.20
C ILE A 81 -10.48 18.71 9.00
N LEU A 82 -11.73 18.27 8.77
CA LEU A 82 -12.06 16.93 8.32
C LEU A 82 -12.64 17.02 6.91
N ARG A 83 -12.00 16.34 5.95
CA ARG A 83 -12.46 16.26 4.56
C ARG A 83 -12.58 14.81 4.15
N SER A 84 -13.55 14.51 3.30
CA SER A 84 -13.65 13.21 2.66
C SER A 84 -13.97 13.34 1.18
N MET A 85 -13.50 12.37 0.40
CA MET A 85 -13.82 12.25 -1.01
C MET A 85 -14.26 10.81 -1.26
N THR A 86 -15.54 10.63 -1.60
CA THR A 86 -16.11 9.33 -1.92
C THR A 86 -16.30 9.19 -3.44
N LYS A 87 -15.79 8.08 -3.99
CA LYS A 87 -15.90 7.68 -5.40
C LYS A 87 -16.39 6.23 -5.47
N TYR A 88 -16.56 5.72 -6.68
CA TYR A 88 -16.88 4.30 -6.88
C TYR A 88 -15.79 3.43 -6.25
N ALA A 89 -16.19 2.50 -5.38
CA ALA A 89 -15.33 1.56 -4.67
C ALA A 89 -14.20 2.18 -3.80
N LEU A 90 -14.21 3.49 -3.54
CA LEU A 90 -13.11 4.17 -2.87
C LEU A 90 -13.62 5.35 -2.05
N THR A 91 -13.13 5.49 -0.82
CA THR A 91 -13.22 6.75 -0.08
C THR A 91 -11.88 7.11 0.55
N VAL A 92 -11.56 8.39 0.53
CA VAL A 92 -10.35 8.93 1.17
C VAL A 92 -10.80 9.98 2.17
N ILE A 93 -10.49 9.76 3.44
CA ILE A 93 -10.78 10.68 4.54
C ILE A 93 -9.47 11.32 4.97
N THR A 94 -9.40 12.64 4.93
CA THR A 94 -8.23 13.43 5.32
C THR A 94 -8.55 14.21 6.60
N VAL A 95 -7.75 13.99 7.63
CA VAL A 95 -7.82 14.68 8.92
C VAL A 95 -6.62 15.62 9.02
N ASP A 96 -6.86 16.91 8.98
CA ASP A 96 -5.84 17.94 9.17
C ASP A 96 -5.74 18.31 10.65
N PHE A 97 -4.52 18.55 11.12
CA PHE A 97 -4.21 18.92 12.49
C PHE A 97 -3.63 20.34 12.59
N GLU A 98 -3.60 20.88 13.81
CA GLU A 98 -2.92 22.13 14.11
C GLU A 98 -1.41 22.03 13.79
N GLU A 99 -0.83 23.13 13.30
CA GLU A 99 0.60 23.23 12.98
C GLU A 99 1.48 22.86 14.19
N GLY A 100 2.56 22.12 13.94
CA GLY A 100 3.46 21.62 14.99
C GLY A 100 2.94 20.39 15.75
N THR A 101 1.78 19.84 15.38
CA THR A 101 1.34 18.54 15.90
C THR A 101 2.23 17.43 15.38
N ASP A 102 2.72 16.58 16.29
CA ASP A 102 3.49 15.39 15.95
C ASP A 102 2.65 14.40 15.12
N ILE A 103 3.17 14.01 13.95
CA ILE A 103 2.46 13.14 13.01
C ILE A 103 2.23 11.73 13.56
N TYR A 104 3.16 11.20 14.35
CA TYR A 104 3.02 9.85 14.91
C TYR A 104 1.94 9.81 16.00
N TRP A 105 1.87 10.85 16.83
CA TRP A 105 0.78 11.05 17.76
C TRP A 105 -0.56 11.15 17.03
N ALA A 106 -0.66 12.00 16.01
CA ALA A 106 -1.88 12.17 15.22
C ALA A 106 -2.34 10.84 14.59
N ARG A 107 -1.42 10.07 14.00
CA ARG A 107 -1.70 8.75 13.43
C ARG A 107 -2.17 7.74 14.47
N THR A 108 -1.55 7.75 15.65
CA THR A 108 -1.95 6.87 16.75
C THR A 108 -3.38 7.18 17.17
N GLN A 109 -3.71 8.46 17.35
CA GLN A 109 -5.06 8.89 17.69
C GLN A 109 -6.09 8.49 16.62
N VAL A 110 -5.79 8.70 15.34
CA VAL A 110 -6.70 8.29 14.26
C VAL A 110 -6.84 6.77 14.22
N GLY A 111 -5.74 6.02 14.33
CA GLY A 111 -5.72 4.56 14.35
C GLY A 111 -6.57 3.97 15.48
N GLU A 112 -6.43 4.51 16.70
CA GLU A 112 -7.23 4.10 17.87
C GLU A 112 -8.72 4.37 17.67
N ARG A 113 -9.09 5.46 16.97
CA ARG A 113 -10.49 5.80 16.71
C ARG A 113 -11.14 4.94 15.64
N ILE A 114 -10.41 4.57 14.60
CA ILE A 114 -10.96 3.75 13.51
C ILE A 114 -11.04 2.27 13.89
N ALA A 115 -10.08 1.76 14.69
CA ALA A 115 -9.95 0.34 14.95
C ALA A 115 -11.24 -0.37 15.44
N PRO A 116 -12.05 0.21 16.36
CA PRO A 116 -13.32 -0.40 16.77
C PRO A 116 -14.37 -0.44 15.66
N VAL A 117 -14.37 0.56 14.77
CA VAL A 117 -15.35 0.70 13.68
C VAL A 117 -15.04 -0.23 12.51
N LEU A 118 -13.77 -0.62 12.33
CA LEU A 118 -13.37 -1.55 11.28
C LEU A 118 -14.12 -2.89 11.35
N GLY A 119 -14.45 -3.36 12.55
CA GLY A 119 -15.23 -4.59 12.73
C GLY A 119 -16.73 -4.47 12.40
N GLU A 120 -17.24 -3.25 12.26
CA GLU A 120 -18.64 -2.99 11.86
C GLU A 120 -18.78 -2.75 10.35
N LEU A 121 -17.66 -2.58 9.65
CA LEU A 121 -17.66 -2.39 8.20
C LEU A 121 -18.02 -3.72 7.49
N PRO A 122 -18.62 -3.65 6.29
CA PRO A 122 -18.89 -4.85 5.49
C PRO A 122 -17.62 -5.62 5.15
N ASP A 123 -17.72 -6.95 5.02
CA ASP A 123 -16.57 -7.87 4.83
C ASP A 123 -15.70 -7.57 3.60
N ASN A 124 -16.25 -6.86 2.60
CA ASN A 124 -15.55 -6.47 1.37
C ASN A 124 -14.89 -5.09 1.43
N VAL A 125 -14.73 -4.52 2.64
CA VAL A 125 -14.16 -3.18 2.86
C VAL A 125 -12.82 -3.29 3.57
N GLU A 126 -11.79 -2.72 2.96
CA GLU A 126 -10.44 -2.64 3.54
C GLU A 126 -10.09 -1.18 3.79
N ALA A 127 -9.80 -0.84 5.04
CA ALA A 127 -9.37 0.51 5.43
C ALA A 127 -7.94 0.48 5.98
N GLN A 128 -7.14 1.45 5.56
CA GLN A 128 -5.77 1.61 6.03
C GLN A 128 -5.40 3.09 6.16
N LEU A 129 -4.47 3.38 7.06
CA LEU A 129 -3.83 4.70 7.09
C LEU A 129 -2.87 4.81 5.90
N ALA A 130 -2.94 5.92 5.17
CA ALA A 130 -1.99 6.21 4.11
C ALA A 130 -0.56 6.32 4.66
N PRO A 131 0.47 6.19 3.83
CA PRO A 131 1.86 6.48 4.20
C PRO A 131 2.05 7.90 4.77
N ILE A 132 3.15 8.13 5.47
CA ILE A 132 3.51 9.46 5.99
C ILE A 132 4.19 10.23 4.87
N THR A 133 3.39 10.95 4.09
CA THR A 133 3.84 11.72 2.92
C THR A 133 3.17 13.08 2.90
N THR A 134 3.84 14.05 2.28
CA THR A 134 3.30 15.39 2.04
C THR A 134 2.89 15.51 0.56
N PRO A 135 2.13 16.55 0.17
CA PRO A 135 1.88 16.82 -1.25
C PRO A 135 3.14 17.09 -2.08
N LEU A 136 4.31 17.28 -1.44
CA LEU A 136 5.61 17.49 -2.07
C LEU A 136 6.48 16.23 -2.07
N SER A 137 5.99 15.11 -1.52
CA SER A 137 6.73 13.85 -1.41
C SER A 137 6.94 13.12 -2.73
N ASP A 138 6.47 13.63 -3.87
CA ASP A 138 6.75 13.02 -5.17
C ASP A 138 8.23 13.25 -5.57
N ILE A 139 9.14 12.44 -5.02
CA ILE A 139 10.59 12.68 -5.11
C ILE A 139 11.25 12.06 -6.34
N TYR A 140 10.80 10.88 -6.77
CA TYR A 140 11.43 10.18 -7.88
C TYR A 140 10.40 9.41 -8.71
N MET A 141 10.24 9.84 -9.96
CA MET A 141 9.33 9.24 -10.94
C MET A 141 10.15 8.57 -12.03
N PHE A 142 9.83 7.31 -12.31
CA PHE A 142 10.50 6.55 -13.36
C PHE A 142 9.52 5.68 -14.14
N LEU A 143 9.89 5.37 -15.38
CA LEU A 143 9.16 4.41 -16.22
C LEU A 143 9.87 3.07 -16.17
N VAL A 144 9.10 1.99 -16.17
CA VAL A 144 9.60 0.62 -16.32
C VAL A 144 9.39 0.23 -17.78
N GLU A 145 10.47 0.17 -18.53
CA GLU A 145 10.47 -0.15 -19.96
C GLU A 145 11.35 -1.38 -20.23
N GLY A 146 10.97 -2.20 -21.22
CA GLY A 146 11.73 -3.37 -21.64
C GLY A 146 11.21 -3.96 -22.95
N ASP A 147 12.11 -4.21 -23.90
CA ASP A 147 11.75 -4.79 -25.19
C ASP A 147 11.25 -6.24 -25.03
N GLY A 148 10.14 -6.57 -25.70
CA GLY A 148 9.54 -7.90 -25.66
C GLY A 148 8.70 -8.20 -24.40
N TYR A 149 8.53 -7.23 -23.50
CA TYR A 149 7.67 -7.37 -22.33
C TYR A 149 6.29 -6.75 -22.56
N THR A 150 5.25 -7.36 -22.00
CA THR A 150 3.92 -6.76 -21.93
C THR A 150 3.81 -5.78 -20.76
N THR A 151 2.85 -4.86 -20.82
CA THR A 151 2.49 -3.96 -19.71
C THR A 151 2.22 -4.74 -18.42
N MET A 152 1.60 -5.91 -18.52
CA MET A 152 1.35 -6.80 -17.39
C MET A 152 2.64 -7.34 -16.77
N GLN A 153 3.60 -7.78 -17.58
CA GLN A 153 4.88 -8.29 -17.08
C GLN A 153 5.73 -7.17 -16.46
N LEU A 154 5.75 -5.99 -17.07
CA LEU A 154 6.44 -4.83 -16.53
C LEU A 154 5.80 -4.39 -15.19
N ARG A 155 4.47 -4.46 -15.08
CA ARG A 155 3.74 -4.21 -13.84
C ARG A 155 4.08 -5.23 -12.76
N ASP A 156 4.12 -6.52 -13.10
CA ASP A 156 4.55 -7.58 -12.17
C ASP A 156 5.99 -7.35 -11.67
N ILE A 157 6.91 -6.93 -12.56
CA ILE A 157 8.30 -6.59 -12.17
C ILE A 157 8.33 -5.39 -11.22
N LEU A 158 7.55 -4.34 -11.51
CA LEU A 158 7.48 -3.16 -10.66
C LEU A 158 6.97 -3.53 -9.26
N ASP A 159 5.83 -4.22 -9.18
CA ASP A 159 5.16 -4.53 -7.91
C ASP A 159 5.96 -5.52 -7.05
N TRP A 160 6.60 -6.53 -7.65
CA TRP A 160 7.21 -7.66 -6.92
C TRP A 160 8.74 -7.66 -6.86
N ASN A 161 9.43 -6.84 -7.66
CA ASN A 161 10.90 -6.78 -7.68
C ASN A 161 11.43 -5.39 -7.34
N ILE A 162 10.95 -4.35 -8.04
CA ILE A 162 11.48 -3.00 -7.89
C ILE A 162 10.94 -2.35 -6.60
N ARG A 163 9.62 -2.35 -6.40
CA ARG A 163 8.97 -1.73 -5.23
C ARG A 163 9.52 -2.24 -3.89
N PRO A 164 9.65 -3.56 -3.64
CA PRO A 164 10.18 -4.04 -2.35
C PRO A 164 11.63 -3.60 -2.07
N LYS A 165 12.45 -3.43 -3.12
CA LYS A 165 13.83 -2.96 -2.97
C LYS A 165 13.88 -1.47 -2.63
N LEU A 166 13.02 -0.68 -3.26
CA LEU A 166 12.94 0.77 -3.01
C LEU A 166 12.35 1.08 -1.63
N LEU A 167 11.38 0.30 -1.16
CA LEU A 167 10.85 0.40 0.22
C LEU A 167 11.91 0.11 1.30
N GLY A 168 13.03 -0.51 0.95
CA GLY A 168 14.16 -0.74 1.86
C GLY A 168 15.15 0.44 1.93
N VAL A 169 14.95 1.49 1.14
CA VAL A 169 15.81 2.67 1.13
C VAL A 169 15.38 3.63 2.24
N ASP A 170 16.34 4.11 3.02
CA ASP A 170 16.07 5.06 4.10
C ASP A 170 15.46 6.36 3.57
N GLY A 171 14.44 6.87 4.26
CA GLY A 171 13.66 8.04 3.83
C GLY A 171 12.53 7.77 2.83
N VAL A 172 12.38 6.56 2.29
CA VAL A 172 11.23 6.20 1.42
C VAL A 172 10.03 5.79 2.28
N ALA A 173 8.92 6.50 2.11
CA ALA A 173 7.67 6.23 2.83
C ALA A 173 6.80 5.19 2.11
N ASP A 174 6.69 5.28 0.78
CA ASP A 174 6.01 4.29 -0.07
C ASP A 174 6.49 4.39 -1.52
N VAL A 175 6.13 3.40 -2.33
CA VAL A 175 6.33 3.43 -3.78
C VAL A 175 5.02 3.10 -4.47
N ASN A 176 4.44 4.11 -5.09
CA ASN A 176 3.23 3.99 -5.87
C ASN A 176 3.53 3.39 -7.24
N SER A 177 2.73 2.40 -7.63
CA SER A 177 2.82 1.76 -8.93
C SER A 177 1.62 2.17 -9.77
N LEU A 178 1.86 2.90 -10.85
CA LEU A 178 0.86 3.55 -11.69
C LEU A 178 0.90 2.96 -13.11
N GLY A 179 -0.27 2.84 -13.73
CA GLY A 179 -0.41 2.26 -15.07
C GLY A 179 -0.08 0.76 -15.14
N GLY A 180 -0.13 0.20 -16.34
CA GLY A 180 0.05 -1.23 -16.57
C GLY A 180 -1.15 -2.08 -16.14
N ASP A 181 -1.08 -3.36 -16.48
CA ASP A 181 -2.13 -4.33 -16.19
C ASP A 181 -1.77 -5.17 -14.97
N VAL A 182 -2.55 -5.06 -13.89
CA VAL A 182 -2.35 -5.92 -12.72
C VAL A 182 -2.82 -7.33 -13.07
N ARG A 183 -1.89 -8.28 -13.02
CA ARG A 183 -2.17 -9.68 -13.33
C ARG A 183 -3.15 -10.28 -12.32
N SER A 184 -4.20 -10.91 -12.86
CA SER A 184 -5.18 -11.68 -12.09
C SER A 184 -5.53 -12.97 -12.82
N PHE A 185 -5.93 -13.98 -12.06
CA PHE A 185 -6.54 -15.18 -12.63
C PHE A 185 -8.04 -14.95 -12.73
N ARG A 186 -8.57 -15.03 -13.95
CA ARG A 186 -9.98 -14.84 -14.22
C ARG A 186 -10.66 -16.18 -14.47
N ILE A 187 -11.80 -16.36 -13.82
CA ILE A 187 -12.69 -17.50 -14.02
C ILE A 187 -13.96 -16.92 -14.64
N GLU A 188 -14.27 -17.31 -15.87
CA GLU A 188 -15.46 -16.90 -16.61
C GLU A 188 -16.41 -18.11 -16.72
N PRO A 189 -17.40 -18.23 -15.81
CA PRO A 189 -18.30 -19.38 -15.79
C PRO A 189 -19.20 -19.42 -17.03
N ARG A 190 -19.43 -20.62 -17.58
CA ARG A 190 -20.34 -20.84 -18.71
C ARG A 190 -21.74 -21.19 -18.17
N PRO A 191 -22.74 -20.31 -18.27
CA PRO A 191 -24.04 -20.52 -17.63
C PRO A 191 -24.75 -21.80 -18.09
N ALA A 192 -24.61 -22.16 -19.38
CA ALA A 192 -25.23 -23.38 -19.93
C ALA A 192 -24.70 -24.66 -19.25
N ASP A 193 -23.39 -24.75 -19.04
CA ASP A 193 -22.75 -25.92 -18.42
C ASP A 193 -23.13 -26.02 -16.94
N LEU A 194 -23.11 -24.90 -16.22
CA LEU A 194 -23.54 -24.82 -14.83
C LEU A 194 -24.96 -25.33 -14.64
N VAL A 195 -25.90 -24.85 -15.46
CA VAL A 195 -27.31 -25.26 -15.40
C VAL A 195 -27.45 -26.76 -15.72
N SER A 196 -26.73 -27.27 -16.73
CA SER A 196 -26.79 -28.68 -17.11
C SER A 196 -26.31 -29.64 -16.01
N LEU A 197 -25.39 -29.17 -15.14
CA LEU A 197 -24.81 -29.92 -14.04
C LEU A 197 -25.43 -29.59 -12.68
N GLY A 198 -26.45 -28.71 -12.66
CA GLY A 198 -27.11 -28.25 -11.44
C GLY A 198 -26.13 -27.58 -10.46
N LEU A 199 -25.20 -26.79 -10.98
CA LEU A 199 -24.22 -26.02 -10.22
C LEU A 199 -24.57 -24.53 -10.25
N SER A 200 -24.27 -23.84 -9.16
CA SER A 200 -24.42 -22.40 -9.01
C SER A 200 -23.08 -21.68 -9.07
N LEU A 201 -23.11 -20.35 -9.26
CA LEU A 201 -21.91 -19.52 -9.15
C LEU A 201 -21.30 -19.59 -7.73
N THR A 202 -22.15 -19.74 -6.71
CA THR A 202 -21.72 -19.90 -5.33
C THR A 202 -20.90 -21.17 -5.13
N ASP A 203 -21.29 -22.28 -5.77
CA ASP A 203 -20.54 -23.54 -5.69
C ASP A 203 -19.12 -23.39 -6.26
N LEU A 204 -18.97 -22.61 -7.33
CA LEU A 204 -17.66 -22.33 -7.93
C LEU A 204 -16.81 -21.48 -6.99
N ALA A 205 -17.36 -20.40 -6.44
CA ALA A 205 -16.66 -19.53 -5.50
C ALA A 205 -16.21 -20.30 -4.25
N GLU A 206 -17.09 -21.12 -3.68
CA GLU A 206 -16.76 -21.97 -2.54
C GLU A 206 -15.70 -23.02 -2.87
N ALA A 207 -15.81 -23.68 -4.03
CA ALA A 207 -14.84 -24.68 -4.45
C ALA A 207 -13.44 -24.08 -4.59
N VAL A 208 -13.32 -22.93 -5.25
CA VAL A 208 -12.03 -22.25 -5.41
C VAL A 208 -11.49 -21.78 -4.06
N GLY A 209 -12.34 -21.20 -3.20
CA GLY A 209 -11.94 -20.76 -1.86
C GLY A 209 -11.45 -21.91 -0.96
N LYS A 210 -12.13 -23.06 -0.99
CA LYS A 210 -11.75 -24.25 -0.19
C LYS A 210 -10.46 -24.92 -0.69
N ASN A 211 -10.15 -24.79 -1.97
CA ASN A 211 -9.00 -25.41 -2.64
C ASN A 211 -7.81 -24.44 -2.82
N ASN A 212 -7.82 -23.28 -2.17
CA ASN A 212 -6.70 -22.33 -2.17
C ASN A 212 -6.23 -22.02 -0.74
N ARG A 213 -6.00 -23.06 0.05
CA ARG A 213 -5.53 -22.93 1.44
C ARG A 213 -4.60 -24.06 1.82
N ASN A 214 -3.58 -23.73 2.61
CA ASN A 214 -2.75 -24.72 3.28
C ASN A 214 -3.35 -24.99 4.67
N ALA A 215 -3.41 -26.26 5.06
CA ALA A 215 -3.76 -26.68 6.42
C ALA A 215 -2.53 -27.25 7.14
N ALA A 216 -2.42 -26.96 8.44
CA ALA A 216 -1.41 -27.57 9.31
C ALA A 216 -1.89 -28.95 9.78
N GLY A 217 -1.02 -29.96 9.70
CA GLY A 217 -1.29 -31.33 10.14
C GLY A 217 -0.70 -31.68 11.51
N ASP A 218 -0.27 -30.66 12.27
CA ASP A 218 0.44 -30.78 13.55
C ASP A 218 1.78 -31.54 13.45
N ARG A 219 2.34 -31.96 14.58
CA ARG A 219 3.63 -32.65 14.68
C ARG A 219 3.46 -34.11 15.09
N ILE A 220 4.27 -34.99 14.52
CA ILE A 220 4.36 -36.39 14.89
C ILE A 220 5.76 -36.63 15.47
N SER A 221 5.84 -37.30 16.62
CA SER A 221 7.11 -37.71 17.22
C SER A 221 7.46 -39.12 16.76
N ILE A 222 8.62 -39.29 16.13
CA ILE A 222 9.12 -40.57 15.63
C ILE A 222 10.58 -40.72 16.08
N HIS A 223 10.87 -41.71 16.92
CA HIS A 223 12.24 -42.04 17.38
C HIS A 223 13.08 -40.83 17.83
N ASP A 224 12.53 -40.03 18.76
CA ASP A 224 13.11 -38.78 19.28
C ASP A 224 13.23 -37.61 18.29
N GLU A 225 12.69 -37.74 17.08
CA GLU A 225 12.57 -36.65 16.10
C GLU A 225 11.12 -36.14 15.98
N VAL A 226 10.97 -34.83 15.79
CA VAL A 226 9.67 -34.19 15.57
C VAL A 226 9.51 -33.88 14.09
N VAL A 227 8.58 -34.59 13.44
CA VAL A 227 8.21 -34.35 12.04
C VAL A 227 6.98 -33.45 11.99
N LEU A 228 7.08 -32.33 11.29
CA LEU A 228 5.95 -31.42 11.05
C LEU A 228 5.15 -31.90 9.83
N VAL A 229 3.86 -32.11 10.00
CA VAL A 229 2.95 -32.45 8.91
C VAL A 229 2.34 -31.16 8.36
N GLN A 230 2.49 -30.95 7.06
CA GLN A 230 1.94 -29.81 6.35
C GLN A 230 1.21 -30.28 5.10
N THR A 231 0.12 -29.60 4.75
CA THR A 231 -0.58 -29.83 3.48
C THR A 231 -0.26 -28.71 2.50
N HIS A 232 -0.05 -29.07 1.24
CA HIS A 232 0.16 -28.12 0.15
C HIS A 232 -1.12 -28.03 -0.68
N GLY A 233 -1.98 -27.07 -0.36
CA GLY A 233 -3.27 -26.84 -1.03
C GLY A 233 -3.38 -25.46 -1.68
N GLN A 234 -2.31 -24.68 -1.72
CA GLN A 234 -2.28 -23.38 -2.39
C GLN A 234 -2.10 -23.55 -3.91
N LEU A 235 -2.93 -22.86 -4.68
CA LEU A 235 -2.86 -22.85 -6.14
C LEU A 235 -1.66 -22.00 -6.58
N ARG A 236 -0.77 -22.58 -7.41
CA ARG A 236 0.45 -21.90 -7.87
C ARG A 236 0.38 -21.54 -9.35
N SER A 237 -0.38 -22.31 -10.11
CA SER A 237 -0.49 -22.16 -11.55
C SER A 237 -1.93 -22.06 -12.01
N ILE A 238 -2.11 -21.56 -13.23
CA ILE A 238 -3.42 -21.58 -13.89
C ILE A 238 -3.91 -23.02 -14.12
N GLU A 239 -3.01 -23.98 -14.28
CA GLU A 239 -3.37 -25.38 -14.45
C GLU A 239 -3.93 -25.96 -13.16
N ASP A 240 -3.35 -25.61 -12.00
CA ASP A 240 -3.89 -26.01 -10.70
C ASP A 240 -5.32 -25.49 -10.54
N LEU A 241 -5.55 -24.22 -10.91
CA LEU A 241 -6.86 -23.59 -10.86
C LEU A 241 -7.87 -24.29 -11.78
N ARG A 242 -7.46 -24.66 -13.00
CA ARG A 242 -8.30 -25.40 -13.95
C ARG A 242 -8.73 -26.77 -13.41
N GLN A 243 -7.86 -27.42 -12.63
CA GLN A 243 -8.10 -28.76 -12.10
C GLN A 243 -8.88 -28.79 -10.78
N VAL A 244 -9.22 -27.63 -10.21
CA VAL A 244 -10.04 -27.54 -8.99
C VAL A 244 -11.34 -28.33 -9.17
N VAL A 245 -11.61 -29.24 -8.24
CA VAL A 245 -12.85 -30.03 -8.22
C VAL A 245 -13.96 -29.15 -7.65
N VAL A 246 -14.98 -28.89 -8.46
CA VAL A 246 -16.14 -28.07 -8.08
C VAL A 246 -17.20 -28.91 -7.39
N ALA A 247 -17.49 -30.09 -7.92
CA ALA A 247 -18.47 -31.01 -7.37
C ALA A 247 -18.15 -32.46 -7.73
N VAL A 248 -18.73 -33.40 -6.99
CA VAL A 248 -18.71 -34.83 -7.32
C VAL A 248 -20.14 -35.29 -7.53
N ARG A 249 -20.44 -35.84 -8.71
CA ARG A 249 -21.75 -36.37 -9.08
C ARG A 249 -21.57 -37.79 -9.59
N GLU A 250 -22.32 -38.74 -9.02
CA GLU A 250 -22.29 -40.16 -9.44
C GLU A 250 -20.87 -40.77 -9.48
N GLY A 251 -19.99 -40.32 -8.58
CA GLY A 251 -18.58 -40.77 -8.52
C GLY A 251 -17.64 -40.09 -9.53
N ARG A 252 -18.14 -39.20 -10.40
CA ARG A 252 -17.33 -38.37 -11.30
C ARG A 252 -17.08 -36.99 -10.69
N ALA A 253 -15.81 -36.61 -10.60
CA ALA A 253 -15.42 -35.25 -10.25
C ALA A 253 -15.60 -34.31 -11.45
N ILE A 254 -16.29 -33.20 -11.22
CA ILE A 254 -16.47 -32.11 -12.18
C ILE A 254 -15.40 -31.07 -11.86
N ARG A 255 -14.53 -30.78 -12.82
CA ARG A 255 -13.43 -29.83 -12.67
C ARG A 255 -13.83 -28.43 -13.16
N LEU A 256 -13.13 -27.41 -12.67
CA LEU A 256 -13.43 -26.01 -12.99
C LEU A 256 -13.40 -25.73 -14.49
N PHE A 257 -12.42 -26.28 -15.22
CA PHE A 257 -12.34 -26.08 -16.67
C PHE A 257 -13.53 -26.64 -17.47
N GLU A 258 -14.26 -27.61 -16.90
CA GLU A 258 -15.45 -28.19 -17.55
C GLU A 258 -16.62 -27.20 -17.54
N VAL A 259 -16.64 -26.25 -16.59
CA VAL A 259 -17.78 -25.34 -16.35
C VAL A 259 -17.42 -23.85 -16.45
N ALA A 260 -16.14 -23.51 -16.59
CA ALA A 260 -15.67 -22.14 -16.73
C ALA A 260 -14.45 -22.06 -17.65
N ASP A 261 -14.29 -20.94 -18.35
CA ASP A 261 -13.00 -20.59 -18.92
C ASP A 261 -12.09 -20.00 -17.83
N VAL A 262 -10.84 -20.42 -17.83
CA VAL A 262 -9.87 -20.02 -16.81
C VAL A 262 -8.66 -19.46 -17.54
N GLY A 263 -8.45 -18.16 -17.37
CA GLY A 263 -7.45 -17.37 -18.09
C GLY A 263 -6.64 -16.46 -17.18
N VAL A 264 -5.57 -15.89 -17.72
CA VAL A 264 -4.90 -14.74 -17.11
C VAL A 264 -5.53 -13.48 -17.71
N ALA A 265 -5.87 -12.52 -16.85
CA ALA A 265 -6.45 -11.25 -17.28
C ALA A 265 -5.97 -10.10 -16.40
N ALA A 266 -6.31 -8.87 -16.81
CA ALA A 266 -6.11 -7.69 -16.00
C ALA A 266 -7.30 -7.48 -15.04
N VAL A 267 -7.01 -6.99 -13.84
CA VAL A 267 -8.03 -6.40 -12.94
C VAL A 267 -8.59 -5.13 -13.59
N SER A 268 -9.83 -4.77 -13.26
CA SER A 268 -10.41 -3.51 -13.69
C SER A 268 -9.53 -2.33 -13.26
N ARG A 269 -9.20 -1.45 -14.21
CA ARG A 269 -8.27 -0.34 -13.97
C ARG A 269 -9.03 0.88 -13.45
N TYR A 270 -8.46 1.56 -12.46
CA TYR A 270 -8.95 2.86 -11.97
C TYR A 270 -8.25 4.06 -12.63
N GLY A 271 -7.18 3.81 -13.40
CA GLY A 271 -6.41 4.84 -14.09
C GLY A 271 -5.43 4.24 -15.08
N GLY A 272 -4.84 5.09 -15.91
CA GLY A 272 -3.83 4.71 -16.89
C GLY A 272 -2.72 5.77 -16.95
N VAL A 273 -1.52 5.34 -17.33
CA VAL A 273 -0.35 6.21 -17.53
C VAL A 273 0.07 6.11 -18.98
N THR A 274 0.40 7.25 -19.57
CA THR A 274 1.01 7.29 -20.91
C THR A 274 2.31 8.06 -20.84
N ALA A 275 3.26 7.71 -21.69
CA ALA A 275 4.57 8.34 -21.71
C ALA A 275 4.97 8.73 -23.13
N ASN A 276 5.49 9.96 -23.29
CA ASN A 276 6.16 10.43 -24.51
C ASN A 276 5.35 10.24 -25.81
N GLY A 277 4.02 10.19 -25.74
CA GLY A 277 3.15 9.91 -26.89
C GLY A 277 3.24 8.48 -27.45
N LYS A 278 3.92 7.55 -26.77
CA LYS A 278 4.16 6.17 -27.23
C LYS A 278 3.10 5.16 -26.79
N GLY A 279 2.07 5.62 -26.08
CA GLY A 279 0.99 4.77 -25.56
C GLY A 279 1.11 4.51 -24.06
N GLU A 280 0.53 3.40 -23.63
CA GLU A 280 0.45 3.00 -22.21
C GLU A 280 1.84 2.65 -21.64
N ALA A 281 2.08 3.09 -20.41
CA ALA A 281 3.35 2.87 -19.71
C ALA A 281 3.11 2.40 -18.28
N VAL A 282 4.15 1.80 -17.69
CA VAL A 282 4.21 1.43 -16.29
C VAL A 282 5.14 2.40 -15.59
N GLN A 283 4.67 3.04 -14.52
CA GLN A 283 5.40 4.09 -13.81
C GLN A 283 5.53 3.73 -12.32
N GLY A 284 6.74 3.87 -11.80
CA GLY A 284 6.98 3.94 -10.36
C GLY A 284 7.08 5.39 -9.90
N LEU A 285 6.48 5.68 -8.76
CA LEU A 285 6.55 6.97 -8.07
C LEU A 285 6.99 6.70 -6.62
N VAL A 286 8.19 7.14 -6.28
CA VAL A 286 8.74 7.04 -4.92
C VAL A 286 8.28 8.25 -4.12
N LEU A 287 7.77 7.97 -2.92
CA LEU A 287 7.27 8.93 -1.95
C LEU A 287 8.14 9.00 -0.69
#